data_AF-A0A2I0DB82-F1
#
_entry.id   AF-A0A2I0DB82-F1
#
_cell.length_a   1.000
_cell.length_b   1.000
_cell.length_c   1.000
_cell.angle_alpha   90.00
_cell.angle_beta   90.00
_cell.angle_gamma   90.00
#
_symmetry.space_group_name_H-M   'P 1'
#
loop_
_entity.id
_entity.type
_entity.pdbx_description
1 polymer ?
#
loop_
_entity_poly.entity_id
_entity_poly.type
_entity_poly.pdbx_seq_one_letter_code
_entity_poly.pdbx_strand_id
1 'polypeptide(L)'
;MTPWNSELTSALNEVTLDWQITIENTLKKEIKNGTISNDVEPKQAAYFILSSYWGIRRLSKVSNDNACYCHYLKELKTYLNNLK
;
A
#
# COMPACT_ATOMS: atom_id res chain seq x y z
N MET A 1 13.03 -14.00 -8.26
CA MET A 1 14.03 -12.95 -7.99
C MET A 1 15.14 -13.62 -7.21
N THR A 2 16.39 -13.45 -7.64
CA THR A 2 17.55 -14.28 -7.30
C THR A 2 17.78 -14.38 -5.77
N PRO A 3 17.98 -15.57 -5.19
CA PRO A 3 18.26 -15.74 -3.77
C PRO A 3 19.78 -15.56 -3.54
N TRP A 4 20.26 -14.33 -3.36
CA TRP A 4 21.71 -14.10 -3.21
C TRP A 4 22.12 -13.53 -1.85
N ASN A 5 21.16 -13.13 -1.01
CA ASN A 5 21.42 -12.81 0.39
C ASN A 5 20.14 -13.04 1.21
N SER A 6 20.18 -14.05 2.09
CA SER A 6 19.07 -14.41 2.98
C SER A 6 18.77 -13.30 4.00
N GLU A 7 19.80 -12.60 4.49
CA GLU A 7 19.64 -11.47 5.41
C GLU A 7 18.94 -10.30 4.74
N LEU A 8 19.34 -9.94 3.50
CA LEU A 8 18.67 -8.90 2.72
C LEU A 8 17.21 -9.26 2.44
N THR A 9 16.94 -10.51 2.10
CA THR A 9 15.57 -10.99 1.88
C THR A 9 14.75 -10.90 3.17
N SER A 10 15.34 -11.27 4.31
CA SER A 10 14.70 -11.16 5.62
C SER A 10 14.38 -9.71 5.97
N ALA A 11 15.34 -8.80 5.82
CA ALA A 11 15.14 -7.38 6.11
C ALA A 11 14.08 -6.74 5.19
N LEU A 12 14.06 -7.10 3.91
CA LEU A 12 13.03 -6.63 2.97
C LEU A 12 11.64 -7.15 3.34
N ASN A 13 11.54 -8.40 3.78
CA ASN A 13 10.29 -8.99 4.24
C ASN A 13 9.80 -8.31 5.53
N GLU A 14 10.70 -8.04 6.47
CA GLU A 14 10.39 -7.36 7.74
C GLU A 14 9.83 -5.95 7.49
N VAL A 15 10.53 -5.13 6.70
CA VAL A 15 10.05 -3.78 6.35
C VAL A 15 8.72 -3.83 5.59
N THR A 16 8.52 -4.84 4.74
CA THR A 16 7.25 -5.05 4.03
C THR A 16 6.12 -5.38 5.00
N LEU A 17 6.37 -6.25 5.97
CA LEU A 17 5.43 -6.61 7.02
C LEU A 17 5.08 -5.41 7.89
N ASP A 18 6.06 -4.60 8.28
CA ASP A 18 5.84 -3.40 9.09
C ASP A 18 4.92 -2.40 8.40
N TRP A 19 5.10 -2.20 7.09
CA TRP A 19 4.21 -1.35 6.29
C TRP A 19 2.79 -1.90 6.27
N GLN A 20 2.65 -3.20 6.02
CA GLN A 20 1.35 -3.87 5.96
C GLN A 20 0.61 -3.77 7.31
N ILE A 21 1.29 -4.10 8.41
CA ILE A 21 0.74 -4.07 9.77
C ILE A 21 0.39 -2.63 10.17
N THR A 22 1.22 -1.65 9.83
CA THR A 22 0.96 -0.25 10.15
C THR A 22 -0.30 0.25 9.46
N ILE A 23 -0.45 0.01 8.16
CA ILE A 23 -1.65 0.40 7.41
C ILE A 23 -2.89 -0.31 7.98
N GLU A 24 -2.80 -1.63 8.21
CA GLU A 24 -3.89 -2.42 8.79
C GLU A 24 -4.33 -1.87 10.16
N ASN A 25 -3.39 -1.56 11.04
CA ASN A 25 -3.68 -1.03 12.37
C ASN A 25 -4.25 0.38 12.32
N THR A 26 -3.80 1.24 11.40
CA THR A 26 -4.40 2.55 11.18
C THR A 26 -5.85 2.42 10.75
N LEU A 27 -6.15 1.54 9.78
CA LEU A 27 -7.52 1.31 9.33
C LEU A 27 -8.41 0.76 10.46
N LYS A 28 -7.93 -0.22 11.24
CA LYS A 28 -8.65 -0.74 12.41
C LYS A 28 -8.96 0.34 13.45
N LYS A 29 -8.01 1.26 13.68
CA LYS A 29 -8.20 2.38 14.60
C LYS A 29 -9.28 3.33 14.08
N GLU A 30 -9.23 3.69 12.81
CA GLU A 30 -10.17 4.64 12.22
C GLU A 30 -11.59 4.06 12.05
N ILE A 31 -11.72 2.75 11.80
CA ILE A 31 -13.00 2.04 11.89
C ILE A 31 -13.61 2.19 13.30
N LYS A 32 -12.80 1.97 14.35
CA LYS A 32 -13.25 2.17 15.74
C LYS A 32 -13.62 3.63 16.05
N ASN A 33 -12.98 4.59 15.37
CA ASN A 33 -13.28 6.02 15.51
C ASN A 33 -14.50 6.45 14.68
N GLY A 34 -15.05 5.58 13.81
CA GLY A 34 -16.17 5.89 12.93
C GLY A 34 -15.81 6.80 11.76
N THR A 35 -14.53 6.93 11.41
CA THR A 35 -14.03 7.72 10.28
C THR A 35 -13.79 6.89 9.02
N ILE A 36 -13.81 5.57 9.15
CA ILE A 36 -13.78 4.58 8.07
C ILE A 36 -14.96 3.63 8.27
N SER A 37 -15.59 3.24 7.16
CA SER A 37 -16.74 2.36 7.15
C SER A 37 -16.39 0.95 7.69
N ASN A 38 -17.37 0.33 8.38
CA ASN A 38 -17.22 -0.98 9.01
C ASN A 38 -17.19 -2.15 7.99
N ASP A 39 -17.48 -1.90 6.72
CA ASP A 39 -17.40 -2.87 5.63
C ASP A 39 -15.98 -3.04 5.07
N VAL A 40 -15.08 -2.11 5.39
CA VAL A 40 -13.68 -2.17 4.99
C VAL A 40 -12.98 -3.28 5.76
N GLU A 41 -12.40 -4.25 5.04
CA GLU A 41 -11.53 -5.26 5.65
C GLU A 41 -10.07 -4.74 5.69
N PRO A 42 -9.52 -4.36 6.87
CA PRO A 42 -8.24 -3.65 6.96
C PRO A 42 -7.06 -4.39 6.33
N LYS A 43 -7.02 -5.72 6.44
CA LYS A 43 -5.90 -6.50 5.90
C LYS A 43 -5.92 -6.49 4.37
N GLN A 44 -7.11 -6.59 3.77
CA GLN A 44 -7.28 -6.55 2.31
C GLN A 44 -6.92 -5.17 1.76
N ALA A 45 -7.41 -4.10 2.41
CA ALA A 45 -7.08 -2.73 2.03
C ALA A 45 -5.58 -2.43 2.15
N ALA A 46 -4.90 -2.92 3.20
CA ALA A 46 -3.46 -2.79 3.36
C ALA A 46 -2.68 -3.43 2.20
N TYR A 47 -3.03 -4.68 1.81
CA TYR A 47 -2.42 -5.33 0.65
C TYR A 47 -2.71 -4.59 -0.66
N PHE A 48 -3.92 -4.08 -0.84
CA PHE A 48 -4.29 -3.32 -2.04
C PHE A 48 -3.47 -2.03 -2.17
N ILE A 49 -3.35 -1.24 -1.09
CA ILE A 49 -2.56 0.00 -1.08
C ILE A 49 -1.08 -0.31 -1.36
N LEU A 50 -0.51 -1.33 -0.70
CA LEU A 50 0.90 -1.66 -0.86
C LEU A 50 1.23 -2.18 -2.27
N SER A 51 0.42 -3.10 -2.79
CA SER A 51 0.62 -3.68 -4.12
C SER A 51 0.41 -2.66 -5.23
N SER A 52 -0.57 -1.76 -5.10
CA SER A 52 -0.83 -0.70 -6.07
C SER A 52 0.31 0.33 -6.09
N TYR A 53 0.86 0.71 -4.92
CA TYR A 53 2.03 1.59 -4.84
C TYR A 53 3.28 0.99 -5.50
N TRP A 54 3.57 -0.29 -5.23
CA TRP A 54 4.69 -0.97 -5.89
C TRP A 54 4.48 -1.12 -7.40
N GLY A 55 3.25 -1.40 -7.81
CA GLY A 55 2.85 -1.52 -9.21
C GLY A 55 3.12 -0.23 -9.97
N ILE A 56 2.63 0.92 -9.47
CA ILE A 56 2.84 2.20 -10.15
C ILE A 56 4.31 2.59 -10.17
N ARG A 57 5.06 2.33 -9.09
CA ARG A 57 6.49 2.62 -9.04
C ARG A 57 7.25 1.87 -10.12
N ARG A 58 6.86 0.62 -10.40
CA ARG A 58 7.43 -0.16 -11.50
C ARG A 58 7.00 0.41 -12.85
N LEU A 59 5.72 0.77 -13.01
CA LEU A 59 5.21 1.32 -14.26
C LEU A 59 5.91 2.63 -14.66
N SER A 60 6.06 3.57 -13.72
CA SER A 60 6.74 4.85 -13.99
C SER A 60 8.20 4.67 -14.41
N LYS A 61 8.88 3.64 -13.90
CA LYS A 61 10.25 3.31 -14.34
C LYS A 61 10.29 2.79 -15.77
N VAL A 62 9.27 2.04 -16.19
CA VAL A 62 9.17 1.49 -17.56
C VAL A 62 8.79 2.57 -18.56
N SER A 63 7.86 3.47 -18.20
CA SER A 63 7.43 4.57 -19.07
C SER A 63 8.44 5.72 -19.18
N ASN A 64 9.43 5.78 -18.27
CA ASN A 64 10.32 6.94 -18.09
C ASN A 64 9.56 8.27 -17.96
N ASP A 65 8.34 8.20 -17.40
CA ASP A 65 7.43 9.31 -17.25
C ASP A 65 6.77 9.27 -15.85
N ASN A 66 6.87 10.39 -15.14
CA ASN A 66 6.29 10.56 -13.81
C ASN A 66 4.79 10.89 -13.85
N ALA A 67 4.20 11.17 -15.01
CA ALA A 67 2.76 11.45 -15.13
C ALA A 67 1.91 10.30 -14.58
N CYS A 68 2.29 9.03 -14.84
CA CYS A 68 1.62 7.86 -14.27
C CYS A 68 1.55 7.90 -12.74
N TYR A 69 2.62 8.38 -12.09
CA TYR A 69 2.65 8.52 -10.63
C TYR A 69 1.66 9.60 -10.15
N CYS A 70 1.58 10.73 -10.86
CA CYS A 70 0.60 11.77 -10.55
C CYS A 70 -0.85 11.30 -10.71
N HIS A 71 -1.14 10.52 -11.76
CA HIS A 71 -2.47 9.92 -11.95
C HIS A 71 -2.81 8.94 -10.84
N TYR A 72 -1.87 8.07 -10.46
CA TYR A 72 -2.04 7.15 -9.33
C TYR A 72 -2.32 7.89 -8.02
N LEU A 73 -1.57 8.94 -7.69
CA LEU A 73 -1.78 9.66 -6.43
C LEU A 73 -3.17 10.31 -6.34
N LYS A 74 -3.69 10.79 -7.47
CA LYS A 74 -5.07 11.32 -7.55
C LYS A 74 -6.08 10.22 -7.27
N GLU A 75 -5.92 9.05 -7.89
CA GLU A 75 -6.84 7.93 -7.69
C GLU A 75 -6.72 7.31 -6.29
N LEU A 76 -5.50 7.21 -5.75
CA LEU A 76 -5.28 6.78 -4.37
C LEU A 76 -6.02 7.68 -3.39
N LYS A 77 -6.00 9.00 -3.61
CA LYS A 77 -6.77 9.95 -2.78
C LYS A 77 -8.28 9.69 -2.89
N THR A 78 -8.80 9.42 -4.09
CA THR A 78 -10.21 9.05 -4.30
C THR A 78 -10.55 7.76 -3.54
N TYR A 79 -9.74 6.71 -3.71
CA TYR A 79 -9.90 5.45 -2.99
C TYR A 79 -9.94 5.66 -1.47
N LEU A 80 -8.95 6.38 -0.91
CA LEU A 80 -8.89 6.64 0.53
C LEU A 80 -10.08 7.48 1.04
N ASN A 81 -10.64 8.36 0.22
CA ASN A 81 -11.86 9.09 0.57
C ASN A 81 -13.10 8.20 0.57
N ASN A 82 -13.13 7.17 -0.29
CA ASN A 82 -14.22 6.20 -0.37
C ASN A 82 -14.16 5.13 0.72
N LEU A 83 -13.09 5.08 1.51
CA LEU A 83 -13.02 4.24 2.72
C LEU A 83 -13.85 4.82 3.88
N LYS A 84 -14.23 6.10 3.81
CA LYS A 84 -14.99 6.80 4.85
C LYS A 84 -16.40 6.23 4.99
#